data_AF-A0ABD5Y1V4-F1
#
_entry.id   AF-A0ABD5Y1V4-F1
#
_cell.length_a   1.000
_cell.length_b   1.000
_cell.length_c   1.000
_cell.angle_alpha   90.00
_cell.angle_beta   90.00
_cell.angle_gamma   90.00
#
_symmetry.space_group_name_H-M   'P 1'
#
loop_
_entity.id
_entity.type
_entity.pdbx_description
1 polymer ?
#
loop_
_entity_poly.entity_id
_entity_poly.type
_entity_poly.pdbx_seq_one_letter_code
_entity_poly.pdbx_strand_id
1 'polypeptide(L)'
;MALSDRFGERLRRVVGTRAALGVAGLTVLLTCAFVGLLAFVSGARPDVGSRLPYYVLAMAVVFVAAVFRLDDREREGTPVLTSVTAVSVVAFVLVGLAGEGVVYAVQNPGELVASQLIVYFAAAALICTGVTVWGLHHWREFASSE
;
A
#
# COMPACT_ATOMS: atom_id res chain seq x y z
N MET A 1 -3.14 -32.28 -19.88
CA MET A 1 -1.97 -32.36 -18.98
C MET A 1 -0.89 -31.31 -19.31
N ALA A 2 -0.39 -31.21 -20.55
CA ALA A 2 0.66 -30.23 -20.91
C ALA A 2 0.28 -28.71 -20.84
N LEU A 3 -1.00 -28.38 -20.69
CA LEU A 3 -1.49 -27.00 -20.53
C LEU A 3 -1.50 -26.56 -19.06
N SER A 4 -1.77 -27.46 -18.11
CA SER A 4 -1.76 -27.14 -16.68
C SER A 4 -0.33 -26.94 -16.16
N ASP A 5 0.63 -27.72 -16.64
CA ASP A 5 2.04 -27.58 -16.24
C ASP A 5 2.64 -26.25 -16.72
N ARG A 6 2.37 -25.84 -17.97
CA ARG A 6 2.82 -24.53 -18.48
C ARG A 6 2.18 -23.35 -17.75
N PHE A 7 0.92 -23.48 -17.33
CA PHE A 7 0.26 -22.47 -16.51
C PHE A 7 0.86 -22.40 -15.11
N GLY A 8 1.12 -23.55 -14.49
CA GLY A 8 1.74 -23.65 -13.16
C GLY A 8 3.15 -23.05 -13.12
N GLU A 9 3.97 -23.28 -14.15
CA GLU A 9 5.30 -22.68 -14.26
C GLU A 9 5.25 -21.17 -14.48
N ARG A 10 4.33 -20.67 -15.31
CA ARG A 10 4.13 -19.22 -15.47
C ARG A 10 3.63 -18.56 -14.18
N LEU A 11 2.68 -19.18 -13.49
CA LEU A 11 2.19 -18.71 -12.20
C LEU A 11 3.31 -18.70 -11.15
N ARG A 12 4.10 -19.77 -11.03
CA ARG A 12 5.25 -19.79 -10.12
C ARG A 12 6.28 -18.74 -10.44
N ARG A 13 6.56 -18.52 -11.74
CA ARG A 13 7.53 -17.51 -12.18
C ARG A 13 7.01 -16.10 -11.90
N VAL A 14 5.73 -15.82 -12.14
CA VAL A 14 5.09 -14.53 -11.85
C VAL A 14 4.99 -14.29 -10.34
N VAL A 15 4.46 -15.25 -9.57
CA VAL A 15 4.33 -15.18 -8.10
C VAL A 15 5.70 -15.09 -7.41
N GLY A 16 6.72 -15.74 -7.96
CA GLY A 16 8.11 -15.64 -7.47
C GLY A 16 8.81 -14.34 -7.85
N THR A 17 8.21 -13.49 -8.70
CA THR A 17 8.80 -12.21 -9.07
C THR A 17 8.60 -11.19 -7.94
N ARG A 18 9.63 -10.41 -7.63
CA ARG A 18 9.59 -9.32 -6.62
C ARG A 18 8.39 -8.39 -6.82
N ALA A 19 7.96 -8.19 -8.06
CA ALA A 19 6.78 -7.40 -8.42
C ALA A 19 5.46 -7.99 -7.88
N ALA A 20 5.25 -9.31 -8.00
CA ALA A 20 4.04 -9.95 -7.49
C ALA A 20 3.99 -9.94 -5.95
N LEU A 21 5.14 -10.13 -5.30
CA LEU A 21 5.25 -9.96 -3.85
C LEU A 21 4.95 -8.52 -3.41
N GLY A 22 5.43 -7.53 -4.17
CA GLY A 22 5.11 -6.12 -3.93
C GLY A 22 3.62 -5.82 -4.07
N VAL A 23 2.97 -6.33 -5.12
CA VAL A 23 1.53 -6.20 -5.35
C VAL A 23 0.72 -6.85 -4.23
N ALA A 24 1.08 -8.08 -3.85
CA ALA A 24 0.40 -8.78 -2.77
C ALA A 24 0.56 -8.03 -1.44
N GLY A 25 1.78 -7.59 -1.12
CA GLY A 25 2.06 -6.79 0.08
C GLY A 25 1.28 -5.47 0.11
N LEU A 26 1.23 -4.76 -1.02
CA LEU A 26 0.49 -3.49 -1.13
C LEU A 26 -1.01 -3.71 -1.00
N THR A 27 -1.55 -4.78 -1.59
CA THR A 27 -2.98 -5.13 -1.47
C THR A 27 -3.35 -5.42 -0.02
N VAL A 28 -2.52 -6.19 0.70
CA VAL A 28 -2.74 -6.48 2.12
C VAL A 28 -2.67 -5.19 2.94
N LEU A 29 -1.65 -4.36 2.71
CA LEU A 29 -1.49 -3.07 3.39
C LEU A 29 -2.71 -2.16 3.17
N LEU A 30 -3.18 -2.03 1.92
CA LEU A 30 -4.37 -1.24 1.57
C LEU A 30 -5.64 -1.80 2.20
N THR A 31 -5.78 -3.13 2.26
CA THR A 31 -6.91 -3.77 2.94
C THR A 31 -6.92 -3.40 4.42
N CYS A 32 -5.76 -3.50 5.10
CA CYS A 32 -5.63 -3.04 6.48
C CYS A 32 -5.94 -1.55 6.62
N ALA A 33 -5.48 -0.71 5.68
CA ALA A 33 -5.73 0.73 5.72
C ALA A 33 -7.22 1.07 5.59
N PHE A 34 -7.98 0.37 4.72
CA PHE A 34 -9.43 0.53 4.63
C PHE A 34 -10.15 0.12 5.92
N VAL A 35 -9.69 -0.95 6.58
CA VAL A 35 -10.24 -1.35 7.90
C VAL A 35 -9.94 -0.29 8.96
N GLY A 36 -8.75 0.33 8.93
CA GLY A 36 -8.44 1.43 9.84
C GLY A 36 -9.31 2.65 9.60
N LEU A 37 -9.56 2.98 8.33
CA LEU A 37 -10.50 4.05 7.96
C LEU A 37 -11.90 3.75 8.51
N LEU A 38 -12.36 2.51 8.40
CA LEU A 38 -13.63 2.08 8.99
C LEU A 38 -13.65 2.32 10.50
N ALA A 39 -12.57 2.03 11.22
CA ALA A 39 -12.47 2.26 12.67
C ALA A 39 -12.68 3.73 13.07
N PHE A 40 -12.17 4.67 12.27
CA PHE A 40 -12.41 6.11 12.49
C PHE A 40 -13.86 6.52 12.18
N VAL A 41 -14.45 5.93 11.14
CA VAL A 41 -15.84 6.23 10.72
C VAL A 41 -16.87 5.59 11.65
N SER A 42 -16.59 4.41 12.20
CA SER A 42 -17.48 3.70 13.13
C SER A 42 -17.52 4.31 14.53
N GLY A 43 -16.74 5.37 14.78
CA GLY A 43 -16.73 6.06 16.07
C GLY A 43 -16.03 5.28 17.18
N ALA A 44 -15.28 4.22 16.83
CA ALA A 44 -14.32 3.65 17.75
C ALA A 44 -13.36 4.76 18.19
N ARG A 45 -12.90 4.72 19.44
CA ARG A 45 -11.88 5.65 19.95
C ARG A 45 -10.53 4.95 19.91
N PRO A 46 -9.89 4.81 18.73
CA PRO A 46 -8.56 4.23 18.65
C PRO A 46 -7.60 5.09 19.46
N ASP A 47 -6.77 4.44 20.28
CA ASP A 47 -5.70 5.10 21.03
C ASP A 47 -4.50 5.37 20.09
N VAL A 48 -4.72 6.22 19.09
CA VAL A 48 -3.73 6.56 18.06
C VAL A 48 -2.50 7.24 18.69
N GLY A 49 -2.71 7.98 19.77
CA GLY A 49 -1.67 8.77 20.45
C GLY A 49 -0.53 7.91 20.98
N SER A 50 -0.81 6.74 21.55
CA SER A 50 0.24 5.84 22.07
C SER A 50 1.07 5.17 20.97
N ARG A 51 0.54 5.11 19.74
CA ARG A 51 1.17 4.41 18.59
C ARG A 51 1.79 5.35 17.56
N LEU A 52 1.45 6.63 17.64
CA LEU A 52 1.99 7.68 16.79
C LEU A 52 3.53 7.60 16.61
N PRO A 53 4.35 7.35 17.66
CA PRO A 53 5.79 7.25 17.50
C PRO A 53 6.24 6.17 16.51
N TYR A 54 5.54 5.02 16.47
CA TYR A 54 5.86 3.94 15.55
C TYR A 54 5.49 4.29 14.11
N TYR A 55 4.37 5.00 13.89
CA TYR A 55 3.97 5.46 12.56
C TYR A 55 4.94 6.51 12.02
N VAL A 56 5.40 7.44 12.87
CA VAL A 56 6.41 8.44 12.51
C VAL A 56 7.75 7.77 12.20
N LEU A 57 8.15 6.75 12.96
CA LEU A 57 9.35 5.97 12.67
C LEU A 57 9.28 5.30 11.28
N ALA A 58 8.14 4.67 10.97
CA ALA A 58 7.92 4.06 9.66
C ALA A 58 8.00 5.10 8.52
N MET A 59 7.39 6.27 8.71
CA MET A 59 7.50 7.40 7.77
C MET A 59 8.95 7.82 7.57
N ALA A 60 9.73 7.96 8.64
CA ALA A 60 11.14 8.37 8.56
C ALA A 60 11.98 7.34 7.78
N VAL A 61 11.75 6.04 7.98
CA VAL A 61 12.42 4.98 7.22
C VAL A 61 12.06 5.06 5.74
N VAL A 62 10.78 5.26 5.40
CA VAL A 62 10.34 5.41 4.01
C VAL A 62 10.94 6.67 3.38
N PHE A 63 11.00 7.78 4.12
CA PHE A 63 11.61 9.02 3.67
C PHE A 63 13.08 8.79 3.30
N VAL A 64 13.87 8.20 4.20
CA VAL A 64 15.29 7.90 3.95
C VAL A 64 15.45 6.97 2.75
N ALA A 65 14.65 5.90 2.67
CA ALA A 65 14.70 4.98 1.55
C ALA A 65 14.32 5.65 0.21
N ALA A 66 13.34 6.55 0.23
CA ALA A 66 12.90 7.30 -0.94
C ALA A 66 13.96 8.31 -1.38
N VAL A 67 14.63 9.02 -0.47
CA VAL A 67 15.79 9.85 -0.79
C VAL A 67 16.82 9.03 -1.56
N PHE A 68 17.31 7.92 -1.00
CA PHE A 68 18.34 7.12 -1.66
C PHE A 68 17.89 6.50 -2.99
N ARG A 69 16.59 6.26 -3.19
CA ARG A 69 16.07 5.72 -4.45
C ARG A 69 15.92 6.76 -5.55
N LEU A 70 15.64 8.00 -5.17
CA LEU A 70 15.33 9.11 -6.08
C LEU A 70 16.51 10.07 -6.25
N ASP A 71 17.56 9.90 -5.43
CA ASP A 71 18.82 10.62 -5.53
C ASP A 71 19.51 10.23 -6.83
N ASP A 72 19.38 11.11 -7.82
CA ASP A 72 20.01 11.01 -9.13
C ASP A 72 20.77 12.30 -9.37
N ARG A 73 22.05 12.17 -9.75
CA ARG A 73 23.04 13.25 -9.72
C ARG A 73 22.77 14.34 -10.76
N GLU A 74 21.88 14.07 -11.71
CA GLU A 74 21.51 14.94 -12.84
C GLU A 74 20.17 15.67 -12.64
N ARG A 75 19.43 15.41 -11.55
CA ARG A 75 18.13 16.05 -11.29
C ARG A 75 18.23 17.23 -10.34
N GLU A 76 17.43 18.27 -10.58
CA GLU A 76 17.26 19.38 -9.65
C GLU A 76 16.77 18.87 -8.28
N GLY A 77 17.41 19.31 -7.19
CA GLY A 77 17.13 18.79 -5.85
C GLY A 77 15.71 19.08 -5.33
N THR A 78 15.10 20.19 -5.76
CA THR A 78 13.77 20.64 -5.31
C THR A 78 12.62 19.69 -5.71
N PRO A 79 12.46 19.27 -6.98
CA PRO A 79 11.43 18.30 -7.37
C PRO A 79 11.64 16.92 -6.74
N VAL A 80 12.90 16.52 -6.50
CA VAL A 80 13.23 15.28 -5.79
C VAL A 80 12.74 15.34 -4.34
N LEU A 81 13.06 16.42 -3.62
CA LEU A 81 12.65 16.59 -2.23
C LEU A 81 11.13 16.63 -2.06
N THR A 82 10.44 17.31 -2.99
CA THR A 82 8.97 17.42 -2.98
C THR A 82 8.32 16.05 -3.17
N SER A 83 8.83 15.26 -4.13
CA SER A 83 8.34 13.90 -4.41
C SER A 83 8.59 12.96 -3.24
N VAL A 84 9.79 12.99 -2.65
CA VAL A 84 10.15 12.19 -1.47
C VAL A 84 9.25 12.53 -0.28
N THR A 85 9.00 13.82 -0.05
CA THR A 85 8.11 14.28 1.02
C THR A 85 6.69 13.78 0.81
N ALA A 86 6.14 13.93 -0.40
CA ALA A 86 4.81 13.44 -0.74
C ALA A 86 4.68 11.92 -0.54
N VAL A 87 5.65 11.14 -1.02
CA VAL A 87 5.68 9.68 -0.83
C VAL A 87 5.71 9.30 0.65
N SER A 88 6.49 10.03 1.45
CA SER A 88 6.63 9.77 2.88
C SER A 88 5.35 10.06 3.64
N VAL A 89 4.68 11.17 3.34
CA VAL A 89 3.38 11.52 3.93
C VAL A 89 2.32 10.48 3.58
N VAL A 90 2.26 10.04 2.31
CA VAL A 90 1.34 8.98 1.88
C VAL A 90 1.64 7.68 2.64
N ALA A 91 2.92 7.32 2.78
CA ALA A 91 3.30 6.13 3.54
C ALA A 91 2.93 6.24 5.03
N PHE A 92 3.10 7.40 5.66
CA PHE A 92 2.67 7.64 7.03
C PHE A 92 1.17 7.38 7.20
N VAL A 93 0.35 7.96 6.32
CA VAL A 93 -1.11 7.80 6.36
C VAL A 93 -1.49 6.34 6.15
N LEU A 94 -0.90 5.67 5.16
CA LEU A 94 -1.19 4.27 4.86
C LEU A 94 -0.79 3.34 6.01
N VAL A 95 0.40 3.51 6.59
CA VAL A 95 0.88 2.67 7.69
C VAL A 95 0.08 2.94 8.97
N GLY A 96 -0.25 4.20 9.26
CA GLY A 96 -1.10 4.56 10.40
C GLY A 96 -2.49 3.95 10.29
N LEU A 97 -3.14 4.10 9.13
CA LEU A 97 -4.43 3.47 8.87
C LEU A 97 -4.34 1.94 8.92
N ALA A 98 -3.29 1.34 8.33
CA ALA A 98 -3.13 -0.10 8.38
C ALA A 98 -2.93 -0.64 9.79
N GLY A 99 -2.13 0.05 10.61
CA GLY A 99 -1.91 -0.30 12.03
C GLY A 99 -3.21 -0.25 12.83
N GLU A 100 -3.98 0.83 12.71
CA GLU A 100 -5.27 0.95 13.39
C GLU A 100 -6.29 -0.06 12.86
N GLY A 101 -6.25 -0.39 11.56
CA GLY A 101 -7.12 -1.40 10.97
C GLY A 101 -6.85 -2.80 11.48
N VAL A 102 -5.58 -3.18 11.65
CA VAL A 102 -5.20 -4.47 12.26
C VAL A 102 -5.71 -4.55 13.70
N VAL A 103 -5.54 -3.48 14.47
CA VAL A 103 -6.02 -3.44 15.87
C VAL A 103 -7.54 -3.53 15.92
N TYR A 104 -8.24 -2.75 15.09
CA TYR A 104 -9.69 -2.79 15.02
C TYR A 104 -10.20 -4.18 14.64
N ALA A 105 -9.54 -4.84 13.69
CA ALA A 105 -9.89 -6.19 13.27
C ALA A 105 -9.73 -7.23 14.39
N VAL A 106 -8.69 -7.10 15.20
CA VAL A 106 -8.46 -7.98 16.36
C VAL A 106 -9.47 -7.71 17.49
N GLN A 107 -9.86 -6.45 17.70
CA GLN A 107 -10.79 -6.07 18.76
C GLN A 107 -12.26 -6.31 18.39
N ASN A 108 -12.62 -6.22 17.11
CA ASN A 108 -13.99 -6.36 16.60
C ASN A 108 -14.08 -7.42 15.48
N PRO A 109 -13.70 -8.69 15.73
CA PRO A 109 -13.68 -9.71 14.69
C PRO A 109 -15.08 -10.05 14.16
N GLY A 110 -16.11 -9.94 15.01
CA GLY A 110 -17.48 -10.31 14.66
C GLY A 110 -18.10 -9.41 13.58
N GLU A 111 -17.85 -8.11 13.63
CA GLU A 111 -18.47 -7.12 12.74
C GLU A 111 -17.92 -7.23 11.30
N LEU A 112 -16.62 -7.46 11.18
CA LEU A 112 -15.92 -7.58 9.89
C LEU A 112 -16.23 -8.90 9.17
N VAL A 113 -16.35 -9.98 9.93
CA VAL A 113 -16.62 -11.32 9.41
C VAL A 113 -18.11 -11.50 9.10
N ALA A 114 -19.01 -10.96 9.93
CA ALA A 114 -20.46 -11.08 9.70
C ALA A 114 -20.93 -10.27 8.47
N SER A 115 -20.35 -9.09 8.21
CA SER A 115 -20.73 -8.24 7.07
C SER A 115 -19.94 -8.47 5.78
N GLN A 116 -19.05 -9.47 5.73
CA GLN A 116 -18.16 -9.73 4.58
C GLN A 116 -17.33 -8.51 4.12
N LEU A 117 -17.18 -7.49 4.98
CA LEU A 117 -16.51 -6.22 4.65
C LEU A 117 -15.06 -6.42 4.24
N ILE A 118 -14.39 -7.42 4.82
CA ILE A 118 -13.02 -7.79 4.46
C ILE A 118 -12.91 -8.14 2.97
N VAL A 119 -13.91 -8.82 2.40
CA VAL A 119 -13.91 -9.21 0.98
C VAL A 119 -14.05 -7.98 0.08
N TYR A 120 -14.94 -7.05 0.45
CA TYR A 120 -15.11 -5.79 -0.27
C TYR A 120 -13.86 -4.90 -0.20
N PHE A 121 -13.23 -4.79 0.98
CA PHE A 121 -11.98 -4.04 1.12
C PHE A 121 -10.81 -4.68 0.39
N ALA A 122 -10.72 -6.01 0.37
CA ALA A 122 -9.71 -6.73 -0.40
C ALA A 122 -9.91 -6.50 -1.91
N ALA A 123 -11.16 -6.53 -2.40
CA ALA A 123 -11.47 -6.22 -3.79
C ALA A 123 -11.09 -4.77 -4.16
N ALA A 124 -11.46 -3.81 -3.31
CA ALA A 124 -11.09 -2.41 -3.50
C ALA A 124 -9.57 -2.20 -3.50
N ALA A 125 -8.84 -2.86 -2.59
CA ALA A 125 -7.40 -2.82 -2.51
C ALA A 125 -6.71 -3.42 -3.75
N LEU A 126 -7.26 -4.52 -4.29
CA LEU A 126 -6.77 -5.12 -5.54
C LEU A 126 -6.96 -4.18 -6.73
N ILE A 127 -8.13 -3.56 -6.85
CA ILE A 127 -8.42 -2.60 -7.92
C ILE A 127 -7.47 -1.40 -7.81
N CYS A 128 -7.32 -0.84 -6.62
CA CYS A 128 -6.43 0.30 -6.38
C CYS A 128 -4.98 -0.05 -6.74
N THR A 129 -4.50 -1.21 -6.29
CA THR A 129 -3.15 -1.69 -6.60
C THR A 129 -2.94 -1.88 -8.10
N GLY A 130 -3.90 -2.52 -8.78
CA GLY A 130 -3.84 -2.73 -10.23
C GLY A 130 -3.76 -1.42 -11.00
N VAL A 131 -4.60 -0.44 -10.64
CA VAL A 131 -4.62 0.89 -11.25
C VAL A 131 -3.31 1.64 -10.98
N THR A 132 -2.79 1.63 -9.75
CA THR A 132 -1.53 2.30 -9.42
C THR A 132 -0.35 1.71 -10.18
N VAL A 133 -0.23 0.39 -10.24
CA VAL A 133 0.84 -0.28 -10.99
C VAL A 133 0.74 0.02 -12.48
N TRP A 134 -0.47 -0.06 -13.04
CA TRP A 134 -0.69 0.25 -14.45
C TRP A 134 -0.35 1.71 -14.78
N GLY A 135 -0.84 2.65 -13.95
CA GLY A 135 -0.61 4.08 -14.11
C GLY A 135 0.86 4.47 -14.00
N LEU A 136 1.61 3.89 -13.06
CA LEU A 136 3.06 4.14 -12.95
C LEU A 136 3.83 3.65 -14.19
N HIS A 137 3.41 2.56 -14.81
CA HIS A 137 4.07 2.02 -16.01
C HIS A 137 3.76 2.86 -17.26
N HIS A 138 2.51 3.30 -17.42
CA HIS A 138 2.05 4.03 -18.62
C HIS A 138 2.07 5.56 -18.47
N TRP A 139 2.42 6.08 -17.28
CA TRP A 139 2.51 7.53 -17.00
C TRP A 139 3.35 8.29 -18.03
N ARG A 140 4.42 7.67 -18.56
CA ARG A 140 5.29 8.29 -19.55
C ARG A 140 4.59 8.58 -20.88
N GLU A 141 3.59 7.78 -21.26
CA GLU A 141 2.82 7.96 -22.50
C GLU A 141 1.96 9.23 -22.44
N PHE A 142 1.45 9.57 -21.26
CA PHE A 142 0.70 10.79 -21.01
C PHE A 142 1.60 12.01 -20.78
N ALA A 143 2.81 11.79 -20.25
CA ALA A 143 3.78 12.86 -20.01
C ALA A 143 4.60 13.23 -21.26
N SER A 144 4.60 12.40 -22.31
CA SER A 144 5.32 12.65 -23.57
C SER A 144 4.44 13.11 -24.73
N SER A 145 3.15 13.39 -24.49
CA SER A 145 2.24 13.96 -25.49
C SER A 145 2.28 15.49 -25.45
N GLU A 146 3.44 16.07 -25.76
CA GLU A 146 3.62 17.45 -26.21
C GLU A 146 4.70 17.50 -27.29
#